data_AF-A0AA95HJZ3-F1
#
_entry.id   AF-A0AA95HJZ3-F1
#
_cell.length_a   1.000
_cell.length_b   1.000
_cell.length_c   1.000
_cell.angle_alpha   90.00
_cell.angle_beta   90.00
_cell.angle_gamma   90.00
#
_symmetry.space_group_name_H-M   'P 1'
#
loop_
_entity.id
_entity.type
_entity.pdbx_description
1 polymer ?
#
loop_
_entity_poly.entity_id
_entity_poly.type
_entity_poly.pdbx_seq_one_letter_code
_entity_poly.pdbx_strand_id
1 'polypeptide(L)'
;MPCKIVIPSHKRHDRVFAKKLVNDPIVCVAESQADLYREFNPDCEIVTHPDDIIGLIPKRNWMARYFGELFMLDDDVHACKTLYAEKGESGRVKDKDKITRIILSLHEMASLMDIHLFGFTSRISPVMYDETSFLSLSKMITGCSYGIIYNKNTWWNEELRLKEDFWISCYMKYKERRVLTDLRYNFEQKNTFVNAGGLASIRNQEEERRSILFIKKNFGDSILLKSATNNGKDKTKQLVQYNITCKFKY
;
A
#
# COMPACT_ATOMS: atom_id res chain seq x y z
N MET A 1 -2.48 -1.02 -21.06
CA MET A 1 -3.79 -0.35 -20.84
C MET A 1 -3.56 0.84 -19.93
N PRO A 2 -4.44 1.86 -19.82
CA PRO A 2 -4.23 2.91 -18.83
C PRO A 2 -4.35 2.31 -17.42
N CYS A 3 -3.38 2.61 -16.55
CA CYS A 3 -3.38 2.18 -15.15
C CYS A 3 -4.64 2.67 -14.42
N LYS A 4 -5.34 1.75 -13.78
CA LYS A 4 -6.54 2.04 -13.00
C LYS A 4 -6.17 2.37 -11.56
N ILE A 5 -6.70 3.46 -10.99
CA ILE A 5 -6.53 3.74 -9.55
C ILE A 5 -7.69 3.08 -8.80
N VAL A 6 -7.37 2.11 -7.95
CA VAL A 6 -8.35 1.25 -7.29
C VAL A 6 -8.21 1.34 -5.77
N ILE A 7 -9.34 1.52 -5.09
CA ILE A 7 -9.44 1.61 -3.63
C ILE A 7 -10.08 0.34 -3.10
N PRO A 8 -9.30 -0.66 -2.61
CA PRO A 8 -9.87 -1.78 -1.90
C PRO A 8 -10.50 -1.30 -0.59
N SER A 9 -11.78 -1.64 -0.38
CA SER A 9 -12.48 -1.26 0.84
C SER A 9 -13.31 -2.43 1.42
N HIS A 10 -13.58 -2.36 2.72
CA HIS A 10 -14.43 -3.33 3.44
C HIS A 10 -15.07 -2.69 4.67
N LYS A 11 -16.40 -2.67 4.72
CA LYS A 11 -17.22 -2.14 5.82
C LYS A 11 -16.87 -0.69 6.21
N ARG A 12 -16.58 0.13 5.21
CA ARG A 12 -16.17 1.54 5.33
C ARG A 12 -16.83 2.42 4.25
N HIS A 13 -18.05 2.06 3.83
CA HIS A 13 -18.81 2.74 2.77
C HIS A 13 -18.90 4.26 2.97
N ASP A 14 -19.02 4.72 4.22
CA ASP A 14 -19.16 6.11 4.63
C ASP A 14 -17.82 6.87 4.81
N ARG A 15 -16.67 6.18 4.76
CA ARG A 15 -15.37 6.73 5.13
C ARG A 15 -14.22 6.33 4.19
N VAL A 16 -14.52 6.25 2.89
CA VAL A 16 -13.50 6.10 1.84
C VAL A 16 -12.79 7.44 1.63
N PHE A 17 -11.72 7.72 2.37
CA PHE A 17 -11.01 9.01 2.31
C PHE A 17 -10.21 9.16 1.02
N ALA A 18 -9.62 8.07 0.52
CA ALA A 18 -8.76 8.07 -0.65
C ALA A 18 -9.46 8.58 -1.92
N LYS A 19 -10.80 8.45 -2.01
CA LYS A 19 -11.58 8.90 -3.18
C LYS A 19 -11.44 10.41 -3.46
N LYS A 20 -11.07 11.18 -2.44
CA LYS A 20 -10.90 12.64 -2.53
C LYS A 20 -9.52 13.04 -3.09
N LEU A 21 -8.57 12.12 -3.18
CA LEU A 21 -7.18 12.42 -3.53
C LEU A 21 -6.89 12.35 -5.03
N VAL A 22 -7.65 11.56 -5.78
CA VAL A 22 -7.32 11.16 -7.16
C VAL A 22 -8.55 11.17 -8.03
N ASN A 23 -8.37 11.41 -9.33
CA ASN A 23 -9.45 11.43 -10.32
C ASN A 23 -9.97 10.03 -10.59
N ASP A 24 -11.29 9.96 -10.72
CA ASP A 24 -12.06 8.80 -11.14
C ASP A 24 -11.59 7.46 -10.53
N PRO A 25 -11.46 7.37 -9.20
CA PRO A 25 -11.04 6.14 -8.56
C PRO A 25 -12.15 5.10 -8.63
N ILE A 26 -11.74 3.84 -8.77
CA ILE A 26 -12.62 2.68 -8.66
C ILE A 26 -12.61 2.20 -7.22
N VAL A 27 -13.77 2.03 -6.59
CA VAL A 27 -13.86 1.42 -5.26
C VAL A 27 -14.19 -0.07 -5.43
N CYS A 28 -13.32 -0.93 -4.91
CA CYS A 28 -13.44 -2.39 -5.04
C CYS A 28 -13.90 -3.05 -3.74
N VAL A 29 -15.08 -3.67 -3.78
CA VAL A 29 -15.78 -4.25 -2.60
C VAL A 29 -16.36 -5.63 -2.90
N ALA A 30 -16.80 -6.33 -1.86
CA ALA A 30 -17.52 -7.60 -2.04
C ALA A 30 -18.94 -7.33 -2.57
N GLU A 31 -19.51 -8.26 -3.35
CA GLU A 31 -20.86 -8.14 -3.94
C GLU A 31 -21.93 -7.76 -2.90
N SER A 32 -21.94 -8.42 -1.74
CA SER A 32 -22.85 -8.13 -0.63
C SER A 32 -22.80 -6.70 -0.07
N GLN A 33 -21.76 -5.93 -0.39
CA GLN A 33 -21.59 -4.54 0.07
C GLN A 33 -21.88 -3.50 -1.02
N ALA A 34 -22.13 -3.93 -2.26
CA ALA A 34 -22.16 -3.04 -3.41
C ALA A 34 -23.17 -1.89 -3.26
N ASP A 35 -24.39 -2.18 -2.81
CA ASP A 35 -25.47 -1.19 -2.75
C ASP A 35 -25.18 -0.07 -1.75
N LEU A 36 -24.71 -0.42 -0.54
CA LEU A 36 -24.26 0.57 0.44
C LEU A 36 -23.09 1.42 -0.08
N TYR A 37 -22.16 0.83 -0.83
CA TYR A 37 -21.05 1.60 -1.38
C TYR A 37 -21.51 2.55 -2.50
N ARG A 38 -22.46 2.16 -3.35
CA ARG A 38 -23.05 3.03 -4.37
C ARG A 38 -23.79 4.20 -3.74
N GLU A 39 -24.56 3.95 -2.67
CA GLU A 39 -25.30 4.99 -1.94
C GLU A 39 -24.37 6.06 -1.36
N PHE A 40 -23.28 5.66 -0.70
CA PHE A 40 -22.37 6.59 -0.03
C PHE A 40 -21.26 7.16 -0.94
N ASN A 41 -21.05 6.58 -2.12
CA ASN A 41 -19.99 6.96 -3.06
C ASN A 41 -20.54 7.08 -4.50
N PRO A 42 -21.55 7.94 -4.74
CA PRO A 42 -22.20 8.05 -6.05
C PRO A 42 -21.26 8.54 -7.16
N ASP A 43 -20.19 9.27 -6.79
CA ASP A 43 -19.20 9.82 -7.71
C ASP A 43 -18.05 8.84 -8.02
N CYS A 44 -18.15 7.58 -7.58
CA CYS A 44 -17.11 6.58 -7.79
C CYS A 44 -17.67 5.37 -8.56
N GLU A 45 -16.87 4.84 -9.47
CA GLU A 45 -17.14 3.53 -10.05
C GLU A 45 -17.03 2.45 -8.96
N ILE A 46 -18.06 1.62 -8.81
CA ILE A 46 -18.06 0.51 -7.86
C ILE A 46 -17.85 -0.79 -8.65
N VAL A 47 -16.71 -1.45 -8.42
CA VAL A 47 -16.42 -2.78 -8.95
C VAL A 47 -16.52 -3.79 -7.81
N THR A 48 -17.17 -4.92 -8.09
CA THR A 48 -17.39 -5.97 -7.10
C THR A 48 -16.56 -7.20 -7.39
N HIS A 49 -16.16 -7.89 -6.32
CA HIS A 49 -15.59 -9.23 -6.37
C HIS A 49 -16.51 -10.21 -5.63
N PRO A 50 -16.46 -11.52 -5.94
CA PRO A 50 -17.23 -12.54 -5.24
C PRO A 50 -17.07 -12.48 -3.72
N ASP A 51 -18.15 -12.76 -2.98
CA ASP A 51 -18.19 -12.67 -1.52
C ASP A 51 -17.29 -13.70 -0.80
N ASP A 52 -16.90 -14.79 -1.48
CA ASP A 52 -15.99 -15.81 -0.97
C ASP A 52 -14.51 -15.37 -0.95
N ILE A 53 -14.17 -14.27 -1.63
CA ILE A 53 -12.85 -13.63 -1.57
C ILE A 53 -12.74 -12.79 -0.30
N ILE A 54 -12.30 -13.45 0.78
CA ILE A 54 -12.28 -12.87 2.13
C ILE A 54 -10.89 -12.36 2.49
N GLY A 55 -10.82 -11.09 2.89
CA GLY A 55 -9.59 -10.43 3.34
C GLY A 55 -8.89 -9.63 2.25
N LEU A 56 -7.90 -8.83 2.66
CA LEU A 56 -7.23 -7.91 1.74
C LEU A 56 -6.30 -8.64 0.75
N ILE A 57 -5.65 -9.71 1.19
CA ILE A 57 -4.68 -10.46 0.37
C ILE A 57 -5.33 -11.15 -0.83
N PRO A 58 -6.36 -12.02 -0.67
CA PRO A 58 -7.08 -12.60 -1.80
C PRO A 58 -7.71 -11.53 -2.70
N LYS A 59 -8.23 -10.45 -2.10
CA LYS A 59 -8.76 -9.30 -2.85
C LYS A 59 -7.69 -8.66 -3.75
N ARG A 60 -6.47 -8.44 -3.28
CA ARG A 60 -5.38 -7.90 -4.11
C ARG A 60 -4.97 -8.85 -5.23
N ASN A 61 -4.92 -10.16 -5.00
CA ASN A 61 -4.71 -11.16 -6.05
C ASN A 61 -5.81 -11.08 -7.13
N TRP A 62 -7.08 -10.99 -6.72
CA TRP A 62 -8.21 -10.87 -7.63
C TRP A 62 -8.13 -9.58 -8.44
N MET A 63 -7.91 -8.43 -7.78
CA MET A 63 -7.77 -7.13 -8.43
C MET A 63 -6.63 -7.12 -9.45
N ALA A 64 -5.48 -7.71 -9.10
CA ALA A 64 -4.34 -7.77 -10.01
C ALA A 64 -4.67 -8.54 -11.31
N ARG A 65 -5.39 -9.67 -11.21
CA ARG A 65 -5.85 -10.44 -12.38
C ARG A 65 -6.94 -9.73 -13.17
N TYR A 66 -7.87 -9.09 -12.46
CA TYR A 66 -9.05 -8.45 -13.07
C TYR A 66 -8.68 -7.17 -13.83
N PHE A 67 -7.87 -6.29 -13.22
CA PHE A 67 -7.51 -5.00 -13.82
C PHE A 67 -6.25 -5.07 -14.68
N GLY A 68 -5.34 -6.01 -14.43
CA GLY A 68 -4.05 -6.13 -15.11
C GLY A 68 -3.05 -5.04 -14.70
N GLU A 69 -3.36 -3.78 -14.91
CA GLU A 69 -2.51 -2.64 -14.54
C GLU A 69 -3.27 -1.72 -13.59
N LEU A 70 -2.85 -1.67 -12.32
CA LEU A 70 -3.53 -0.86 -11.32
C LEU A 70 -2.58 -0.22 -10.32
N PHE A 71 -3.02 0.92 -9.77
CA PHE A 71 -2.46 1.54 -8.58
C PHE A 71 -3.46 1.43 -7.43
N MET A 72 -3.06 0.81 -6.34
CA MET A 72 -3.90 0.61 -5.17
C MET A 72 -3.68 1.72 -4.14
N LEU A 73 -4.78 2.25 -3.60
CA LEU A 73 -4.80 3.16 -2.46
C LEU A 73 -5.70 2.57 -1.37
N ASP A 74 -5.20 2.37 -0.16
CA ASP A 74 -6.06 1.97 0.96
C ASP A 74 -7.13 3.04 1.21
N ASP A 75 -8.32 2.62 1.64
CA ASP A 75 -9.46 3.53 1.81
C ASP A 75 -9.26 4.61 2.87
N ASP A 76 -8.33 4.41 3.80
CA ASP A 76 -7.98 5.33 4.89
C ASP A 76 -6.85 6.31 4.55
N VAL A 77 -6.33 6.29 3.31
CA VAL A 77 -5.36 7.26 2.83
C VAL A 77 -6.01 8.63 2.68
N HIS A 78 -5.40 9.65 3.28
CA HIS A 78 -6.00 10.98 3.39
C HIS A 78 -5.10 12.12 2.91
N ALA A 79 -3.84 11.84 2.55
CA ALA A 79 -2.92 12.85 2.05
C ALA A 79 -1.86 12.25 1.12
N CYS A 80 -1.46 13.06 0.14
CA CYS A 80 -0.20 12.93 -0.60
C CYS A 80 0.72 14.07 -0.17
N LYS A 81 1.97 13.76 0.18
CA LYS A 81 3.00 14.72 0.61
C LYS A 81 4.20 14.69 -0.32
N THR A 82 4.80 15.85 -0.56
CA THR A 82 6.16 15.99 -1.06
C THR A 82 7.15 15.92 0.10
N LEU A 83 8.33 15.37 -0.17
CA LEU A 83 9.44 15.28 0.79
C LEU A 83 10.57 16.27 0.49
N TYR A 84 10.38 17.14 -0.49
CA TYR A 84 11.34 18.19 -0.87
C TYR A 84 10.80 19.59 -0.55
N ALA A 85 9.96 19.71 0.49
CA ALA A 85 9.41 20.98 0.92
C ALA A 85 10.37 21.69 1.88
N GLU A 86 10.50 23.00 1.74
CA GLU A 86 11.36 23.81 2.61
C GLU A 86 10.76 24.00 4.01
N LYS A 87 11.60 24.45 4.95
CA LYS A 87 11.16 24.74 6.31
C LYS A 87 10.06 25.81 6.29
N GLY A 88 8.87 25.44 6.77
CA GLY A 88 7.71 26.34 6.83
C GLY A 88 6.75 26.18 5.64
N GLU A 89 7.14 25.46 4.60
CA GLU A 89 6.25 25.15 3.48
C GLU A 89 5.37 23.94 3.79
N SER A 90 4.15 23.94 3.23
CA SER A 90 3.29 22.77 3.29
C SER A 90 3.74 21.76 2.23
N GLY A 91 4.25 20.62 2.67
CA GLY A 91 4.49 19.48 1.77
C GLY A 91 3.22 18.82 1.24
N ARG A 92 2.00 19.21 1.66
CA ARG A 92 0.76 18.54 1.22
C ARG A 92 0.39 18.95 -0.20
N VAL A 93 0.28 17.97 -1.09
CA VAL A 93 -0.29 18.15 -2.43
C VAL A 93 -1.81 18.13 -2.29
N LYS A 94 -2.48 19.23 -2.67
CA LYS A 94 -3.94 19.37 -2.57
C LYS A 94 -4.67 19.16 -3.90
N ASP A 95 -3.96 19.39 -5.01
CA ASP A 95 -4.51 19.28 -6.37
C ASP A 95 -4.67 17.80 -6.76
N LYS A 96 -5.91 17.40 -6.99
CA LYS A 96 -6.34 16.04 -7.38
C LYS A 96 -5.76 15.62 -8.72
N ASP A 97 -5.68 16.53 -9.69
CA ASP A 97 -5.08 16.27 -11.01
C ASP A 97 -3.59 16.03 -10.86
N LYS A 98 -2.93 16.82 -10.00
CA LYS A 98 -1.50 16.66 -9.71
C LYS A 98 -1.20 15.32 -9.04
N ILE A 99 -1.97 14.90 -8.05
CA ILE A 99 -1.78 13.59 -7.39
C ILE A 99 -2.00 12.45 -8.39
N THR A 100 -3.05 12.55 -9.20
CA THR A 100 -3.33 11.57 -10.26
C THR A 100 -2.17 11.47 -11.24
N ARG A 101 -1.66 12.62 -11.72
CA ARG A 101 -0.48 12.66 -12.60
C ARG A 101 0.77 12.06 -11.94
N ILE A 102 1.03 12.33 -10.66
CA ILE A 102 2.16 11.72 -9.92
C ILE A 102 2.09 10.19 -9.98
N ILE A 103 0.91 9.61 -9.77
CA ILE A 103 0.69 8.16 -9.85
C ILE A 103 0.90 7.64 -11.27
N LEU A 104 0.25 8.27 -12.25
CA LEU A 104 0.28 7.81 -13.65
C LEU A 104 1.67 7.96 -14.29
N SER A 105 2.40 9.04 -13.99
CA SER A 105 3.79 9.19 -14.45
C SER A 105 4.72 8.12 -13.86
N LEU A 106 4.49 7.70 -12.61
CA LEU A 106 5.26 6.59 -12.03
C LEU A 106 4.93 5.25 -12.68
N HIS A 107 3.66 5.01 -13.01
CA HIS A 107 3.24 3.84 -13.78
C HIS A 107 3.85 3.82 -15.18
N GLU A 108 3.88 4.95 -15.88
CA GLU A 108 4.50 5.07 -17.20
C GLU A 108 6.00 4.73 -17.14
N MET A 109 6.71 5.26 -16.15
CA MET A 109 8.12 4.88 -15.90
C MET A 109 8.26 3.38 -15.60
N ALA A 110 7.40 2.81 -14.77
CA ALA A 110 7.41 1.37 -14.47
C ALA A 110 7.19 0.52 -15.74
N SER A 111 6.28 0.95 -16.60
CA SER A 111 5.97 0.28 -17.87
C SER A 111 7.15 0.33 -18.84
N LEU A 112 7.77 1.52 -19.01
CA LEU A 112 8.93 1.69 -19.87
C LEU A 112 10.15 0.90 -19.39
N MET A 113 10.29 0.69 -18.08
CA MET A 113 11.39 -0.05 -17.47
C MET A 113 11.13 -1.55 -17.30
N ASP A 114 9.94 -2.03 -17.69
CA ASP A 114 9.50 -3.42 -17.46
C ASP A 114 9.60 -3.79 -15.96
N ILE A 115 8.96 -3.00 -15.10
CA ILE A 115 8.91 -3.18 -13.65
C ILE A 115 7.48 -3.41 -13.18
N HIS A 116 7.26 -4.52 -12.49
CA HIS A 116 5.91 -4.99 -12.15
C HIS A 116 5.41 -4.59 -10.77
N LEU A 117 6.25 -3.93 -9.96
CA LEU A 117 5.86 -3.35 -8.66
C LEU A 117 6.46 -1.96 -8.51
N PHE A 118 5.60 -0.97 -8.30
CA PHE A 118 6.00 0.43 -8.20
C PHE A 118 5.22 1.19 -7.14
N GLY A 119 5.80 2.24 -6.57
CA GLY A 119 5.12 3.02 -5.54
C GLY A 119 5.98 4.11 -4.94
N PHE A 120 5.62 4.51 -3.73
CA PHE A 120 6.17 5.70 -3.08
C PHE A 120 6.88 5.33 -1.79
N THR A 121 7.78 6.21 -1.36
CA THR A 121 8.55 5.97 -0.14
C THR A 121 7.68 6.01 1.11
N SER A 122 8.08 5.27 2.15
CA SER A 122 7.50 5.32 3.49
C SER A 122 8.12 6.41 4.37
N ARG A 123 9.10 7.16 3.85
CA ARG A 123 9.65 8.34 4.54
C ARG A 123 8.55 9.39 4.70
N ILE A 124 8.43 9.96 5.90
CA ILE A 124 7.30 10.84 6.29
C ILE A 124 7.66 12.31 6.41
N SER A 125 8.95 12.65 6.34
CA SER A 125 9.47 14.00 6.61
C SER A 125 10.54 14.39 5.60
N PRO A 126 10.59 15.68 5.17
CA PRO A 126 11.65 16.18 4.30
C PRO A 126 13.07 15.97 4.82
N VAL A 127 13.26 15.94 6.15
CA VAL A 127 14.59 15.67 6.76
C VAL A 127 15.10 14.26 6.43
N MET A 128 14.21 13.34 6.03
CA MET A 128 14.60 11.99 5.61
C MET A 128 14.85 11.91 4.09
N TYR A 129 14.52 12.95 3.32
CA TYR A 129 14.69 12.96 1.88
C TYR A 129 16.17 13.07 1.52
N ASP A 130 16.55 12.34 0.47
CA ASP A 130 17.90 12.36 -0.06
C ASP A 130 17.81 13.02 -1.44
N GLU A 131 18.22 14.28 -1.53
CA GLU A 131 18.12 15.07 -2.77
C GLU A 131 18.98 14.49 -3.91
N THR A 132 19.99 13.67 -3.56
CA THR A 132 20.83 12.99 -4.55
C THR A 132 20.17 11.73 -5.14
N SER A 133 19.05 11.28 -4.57
CA SER A 133 18.31 10.09 -5.00
C SER A 133 16.80 10.32 -4.96
N PHE A 134 16.22 10.66 -6.10
CA PHE A 134 14.78 10.88 -6.25
C PHE A 134 14.00 9.62 -6.68
N LEU A 135 14.68 8.63 -7.28
CA LEU A 135 14.15 7.32 -7.63
C LEU A 135 15.03 6.21 -7.06
N SER A 136 14.43 5.07 -6.76
CA SER A 136 15.15 3.86 -6.37
C SER A 136 14.55 2.61 -7.00
N LEU A 137 15.42 1.65 -7.33
CA LEU A 137 15.04 0.29 -7.74
C LEU A 137 15.16 -0.74 -6.62
N SER A 138 15.68 -0.35 -5.45
CA SER A 138 16.06 -1.26 -4.38
C SER A 138 15.27 -1.06 -3.09
N LYS A 139 14.58 0.09 -2.93
CA LYS A 139 13.69 0.30 -1.79
C LYS A 139 12.46 -0.59 -1.89
N MET A 140 11.97 -1.01 -0.73
CA MET A 140 10.69 -1.70 -0.66
C MET A 140 9.57 -0.68 -0.62
N ILE A 141 8.40 -1.09 -1.09
CA ILE A 141 7.18 -0.37 -0.81
C ILE A 141 6.55 -0.99 0.43
N THR A 142 6.25 -0.15 1.40
CA THR A 142 5.56 -0.53 2.63
C THR A 142 4.49 0.51 2.89
N GLY A 143 3.32 0.07 3.31
CA GLY A 143 2.18 0.93 3.63
C GLY A 143 1.05 0.82 2.63
N CYS A 144 0.46 1.97 2.32
CA CYS A 144 -0.94 2.09 1.92
C CYS A 144 -1.18 2.36 0.44
N SER A 145 -0.11 2.49 -0.33
CA SER A 145 -0.18 2.91 -1.73
C SER A 145 0.90 2.24 -2.56
N TYR A 146 0.52 1.49 -3.57
CA TYR A 146 1.43 0.93 -4.55
C TYR A 146 0.68 0.43 -5.78
N GLY A 147 1.36 0.44 -6.92
CA GLY A 147 0.83 -0.12 -8.15
C GLY A 147 1.59 -1.35 -8.60
N ILE A 148 0.91 -2.11 -9.45
CA ILE A 148 1.43 -3.30 -10.10
C ILE A 148 1.12 -3.26 -11.59
N ILE A 149 1.98 -3.91 -12.35
CA ILE A 149 1.72 -4.33 -13.72
C ILE A 149 1.67 -5.85 -13.64
N TYR A 150 0.50 -6.44 -13.88
CA TYR A 150 0.26 -7.85 -13.60
C TYR A 150 1.12 -8.73 -14.51
N ASN A 151 1.79 -9.68 -13.89
CA ASN A 151 2.51 -10.76 -14.57
C ASN A 151 2.50 -12.03 -13.71
N LYS A 152 3.21 -13.06 -14.16
CA LYS A 152 3.36 -14.34 -13.45
C LYS A 152 3.98 -14.24 -12.05
N ASN A 153 4.67 -13.16 -11.73
CA ASN A 153 5.29 -12.91 -10.42
C ASN A 153 4.45 -11.98 -9.53
N THR A 154 3.32 -11.45 -10.02
CA THR A 154 2.44 -10.59 -9.23
C THR A 154 1.53 -11.46 -8.37
N TRP A 155 1.96 -11.72 -7.15
CA TRP A 155 1.28 -12.67 -6.25
C TRP A 155 1.47 -12.35 -4.77
N TRP A 156 0.34 -12.28 -4.06
CA TRP A 156 0.29 -12.29 -2.60
C TRP A 156 -0.02 -13.68 -2.08
N ASN A 157 0.75 -14.17 -1.11
CA ASN A 157 0.51 -15.48 -0.53
C ASN A 157 -0.69 -15.43 0.43
N GLU A 158 -1.76 -16.16 0.11
CA GLU A 158 -3.03 -16.17 0.85
C GLU A 158 -2.98 -16.92 2.19
N GLU A 159 -1.87 -17.61 2.50
CA GLU A 159 -1.60 -18.08 3.87
C GLU A 159 -1.34 -16.93 4.85
N LEU A 160 -0.89 -15.78 4.33
CA LEU A 160 -0.76 -14.56 5.12
C LEU A 160 -2.13 -13.89 5.30
N ARG A 161 -2.29 -13.24 6.45
CA ARG A 161 -3.46 -12.41 6.75
C ARG A 161 -3.12 -10.93 6.88
N LEU A 162 -1.87 -10.62 7.17
CA LEU A 162 -1.32 -9.28 7.38
C LEU A 162 0.05 -9.17 6.68
N LYS A 163 0.58 -7.94 6.58
CA LYS A 163 1.92 -7.65 6.02
C LYS A 163 2.04 -8.03 4.54
N GLU A 164 0.97 -7.84 3.77
CA GLU A 164 0.93 -8.18 2.35
C GLU A 164 1.85 -7.27 1.51
N ASP A 165 1.99 -6.02 1.94
CA ASP A 165 2.91 -5.03 1.38
C ASP A 165 4.39 -5.46 1.54
N PHE A 166 4.75 -5.96 2.72
CA PHE A 166 6.07 -6.56 2.96
C PHE A 166 6.27 -7.82 2.12
N TRP A 167 5.26 -8.70 2.05
CA TRP A 167 5.34 -9.91 1.25
C TRP A 167 5.63 -9.60 -0.22
N ILE A 168 4.81 -8.77 -0.88
CA ILE A 168 4.96 -8.50 -2.32
C ILE A 168 6.29 -7.82 -2.61
N SER A 169 6.72 -6.87 -1.77
CA SER A 169 8.03 -6.24 -1.91
C SER A 169 9.16 -7.25 -1.77
N CYS A 170 9.10 -8.16 -0.79
CA CYS A 170 10.12 -9.21 -0.64
C CYS A 170 10.10 -10.19 -1.81
N TYR A 171 8.90 -10.59 -2.26
CA TYR A 171 8.72 -11.54 -3.35
C TYR A 171 9.27 -10.97 -4.67
N MET A 172 8.93 -9.73 -5.00
CA MET A 172 9.43 -9.04 -6.20
C MET A 172 10.94 -8.81 -6.13
N LYS A 173 11.49 -8.49 -4.95
CA LYS A 173 12.94 -8.37 -4.79
C LYS A 173 13.65 -9.71 -4.93
N TYR A 174 13.02 -10.81 -4.55
CA TYR A 174 13.56 -12.14 -4.77
C TYR A 174 13.48 -12.58 -6.25
N LYS A 175 12.33 -12.37 -6.89
CA LYS A 175 12.02 -12.84 -8.26
C LYS A 175 12.54 -11.93 -9.35
N GLU A 176 12.35 -10.62 -9.22
CA GLU A 176 12.65 -9.63 -10.26
C GLU A 176 13.82 -8.71 -9.91
N ARG A 177 14.23 -8.65 -8.63
CA ARG A 177 15.37 -7.86 -8.12
C ARG A 177 15.20 -6.35 -8.20
N ARG A 178 14.02 -5.87 -8.61
CA ARG A 178 13.71 -4.45 -8.79
C ARG A 178 12.31 -4.14 -8.28
N VAL A 179 12.20 -2.99 -7.60
CA VAL A 179 10.95 -2.36 -7.19
C VAL A 179 11.12 -0.87 -7.40
N LEU A 180 10.30 -0.27 -8.25
CA LEU A 180 10.42 1.16 -8.55
C LEU A 180 9.78 1.99 -7.44
N THR A 181 10.58 2.79 -6.75
CA THR A 181 10.12 3.66 -5.67
C THR A 181 10.45 5.11 -5.98
N ASP A 182 9.44 5.97 -6.05
CA ASP A 182 9.63 7.42 -6.05
C ASP A 182 9.84 7.91 -4.62
N LEU A 183 11.00 8.55 -4.40
CA LEU A 183 11.45 8.99 -3.08
C LEU A 183 11.01 10.41 -2.75
N ARG A 184 10.36 11.10 -3.70
CA ARG A 184 9.91 12.49 -3.53
C ARG A 184 8.54 12.61 -2.90
N TYR A 185 7.72 11.57 -2.95
CA TYR A 185 6.34 11.59 -2.48
C TYR A 185 6.06 10.51 -1.44
N ASN A 186 5.09 10.78 -0.57
CA ASN A 186 4.59 9.84 0.42
C ASN A 186 3.07 9.94 0.55
N PHE A 187 2.40 8.80 0.71
CA PHE A 187 0.98 8.74 1.05
C PHE A 187 0.79 8.42 2.53
N GLU A 188 -0.17 9.11 3.15
CA GLU A 188 -0.40 9.07 4.59
C GLU A 188 -1.80 8.54 4.92
N GLN A 189 -1.86 7.52 5.78
CA GLN A 189 -3.11 6.98 6.32
C GLN A 189 -3.60 7.76 7.53
N LYS A 190 -4.90 7.68 7.81
CA LYS A 190 -5.53 8.24 9.00
C LYS A 190 -6.17 7.14 9.85
N ASN A 191 -5.80 7.06 11.12
CA ASN A 191 -6.47 6.22 12.13
C ASN A 191 -6.51 4.69 11.82
N THR A 192 -5.50 4.17 11.13
CA THR A 192 -5.43 2.78 10.60
C THR A 192 -5.59 1.66 11.64
N PHE A 193 -5.27 1.92 12.92
CA PHE A 193 -5.31 0.91 13.99
C PHE A 193 -6.53 1.02 14.94
N VAL A 194 -7.38 2.04 14.75
CA VAL A 194 -8.53 2.32 15.62
C VAL A 194 -9.86 2.30 14.88
N ASN A 195 -9.85 2.43 13.55
CA ASN A 195 -11.07 2.42 12.75
C ASN A 195 -11.66 1.01 12.60
N ALA A 196 -12.97 0.89 12.81
CA ALA A 196 -13.73 -0.32 12.47
C ALA A 196 -13.72 -0.59 10.95
N GLY A 197 -13.92 -1.86 10.57
CA GLY A 197 -13.80 -2.30 9.18
C GLY A 197 -12.34 -2.48 8.71
N GLY A 198 -12.15 -2.78 7.42
CA GLY A 198 -10.84 -3.17 6.89
C GLY A 198 -10.30 -4.42 7.59
N LEU A 199 -9.04 -4.37 8.04
CA LEU A 199 -8.38 -5.49 8.71
C LEU A 199 -8.60 -5.53 10.24
N ALA A 200 -9.44 -4.67 10.80
CA ALA A 200 -9.59 -4.55 12.26
C ALA A 200 -10.06 -5.85 12.95
N SER A 201 -10.87 -6.67 12.29
CA SER A 201 -11.38 -7.93 12.85
C SER A 201 -10.32 -9.03 12.95
N ILE A 202 -9.29 -9.00 12.10
CA ILE A 202 -8.24 -10.01 12.04
C ILE A 202 -6.93 -9.54 12.67
N ARG A 203 -6.75 -8.22 12.82
CA ARG A 203 -5.51 -7.62 13.32
C ARG A 203 -5.40 -7.81 14.83
N ASN A 204 -4.61 -8.80 15.22
CA ASN A 204 -4.20 -9.02 16.60
C ASN A 204 -2.70 -9.36 16.66
N GLN A 205 -2.13 -9.33 17.86
CA GLN A 205 -0.69 -9.51 18.09
C GLN A 205 -0.19 -10.87 17.60
N GLU A 206 -1.00 -11.92 17.73
CA GLU A 206 -0.63 -13.28 17.32
C GLU A 206 -0.59 -13.42 15.80
N GLU A 207 -1.56 -12.87 15.08
CA GLU A 207 -1.56 -12.87 13.61
C GLU A 207 -0.46 -11.97 13.01
N GLU A 208 -0.14 -10.84 13.66
CA GLU A 208 1.03 -10.01 13.31
C GLU A 208 2.32 -10.82 13.46
N ARG A 209 2.50 -11.50 14.60
CA ARG A 209 3.66 -12.35 14.88
C ARG A 209 3.77 -13.50 13.89
N ARG A 210 2.65 -14.20 13.63
CA ARG A 210 2.56 -15.30 12.66
C ARG A 210 2.97 -14.82 11.26
N SER A 211 2.44 -13.68 10.81
CA SER A 211 2.75 -13.12 9.49
C SER A 211 4.22 -12.74 9.35
N ILE A 212 4.81 -12.13 10.39
CA ILE A 212 6.23 -11.78 10.43
C ILE A 212 7.12 -13.04 10.38
N LEU A 213 6.82 -14.05 11.18
CA LEU A 213 7.60 -15.29 11.21
C LEU A 213 7.45 -16.07 9.91
N PHE A 214 6.28 -16.03 9.28
CA PHE A 214 6.07 -16.60 7.96
C PHE A 214 6.94 -15.92 6.89
N ILE A 215 6.99 -14.58 6.87
CA ILE A 215 7.87 -13.82 5.98
C ILE A 215 9.34 -14.19 6.26
N LYS A 216 9.77 -14.23 7.52
CA LYS A 216 11.14 -14.64 7.90
C LYS A 216 11.47 -16.06 7.45
N LYS A 217 10.54 -17.01 7.59
CA LYS A 217 10.70 -18.40 7.13
C LYS A 217 10.94 -18.47 5.62
N ASN A 218 10.23 -17.65 4.83
CA ASN A 218 10.31 -17.67 3.37
C ASN A 218 11.53 -16.95 2.80
N PHE A 219 11.97 -15.85 3.43
CA PHE A 219 13.06 -15.00 2.89
C PHE A 219 14.36 -15.07 3.70
N GLY A 220 14.40 -15.90 4.76
CA GLY A 220 15.60 -16.21 5.52
C GLY A 220 16.31 -14.97 6.06
N ASP A 221 17.62 -14.90 5.90
CA ASP A 221 18.46 -13.82 6.44
C ASP A 221 18.26 -12.46 5.80
N SER A 222 17.47 -12.39 4.72
CA SER A 222 17.05 -11.11 4.16
C SER A 222 16.07 -10.39 5.08
N ILE A 223 15.47 -11.06 6.06
CA ILE A 223 14.55 -10.49 7.03
C ILE A 223 15.22 -10.41 8.40
N LEU A 224 15.30 -9.20 8.92
CA LEU A 224 15.85 -8.89 10.25
C LEU A 224 14.69 -8.51 11.17
N LEU A 225 14.58 -9.23 12.28
CA LEU A 225 13.63 -8.90 13.35
C LEU A 225 14.18 -7.74 14.16
N LYS A 226 13.37 -6.69 14.30
CA LYS A 226 13.62 -5.59 15.23
C LYS A 226 12.89 -5.88 16.53
N SER A 227 13.59 -5.74 17.65
CA SER A 227 12.96 -5.62 18.96
C SER A 227 12.06 -4.38 18.99
N ALA A 228 11.06 -4.41 19.87
CA ALA A 228 10.23 -3.24 20.13
C ALA A 228 11.13 -2.03 20.44
N THR A 229 10.96 -0.93 19.70
CA THR A 229 11.66 0.32 19.98
C THR A 229 11.08 0.96 21.23
N ASN A 230 11.87 1.05 22.30
CA ASN A 230 11.57 1.83 23.51
C ASN A 230 11.76 3.34 23.26
N ASN A 231 11.18 3.89 22.19
CA ASN A 231 11.11 5.34 22.06
C ASN A 231 9.99 5.80 22.98
N GLY A 232 10.37 6.28 24.17
CA GLY A 232 9.51 6.59 25.33
C GLY A 232 8.47 7.69 25.16
N LYS A 233 7.70 7.69 24.06
CA LYS A 233 6.47 8.46 23.90
C LYS A 233 5.34 7.49 23.57
N ASP A 234 4.37 7.49 24.48
CA ASP A 234 3.14 6.72 24.52
C ASP A 234 3.25 5.19 24.71
N LYS A 235 2.89 4.77 25.94
CA LYS A 235 2.38 3.44 26.27
C LYS A 235 1.00 3.21 25.64
N THR A 236 0.78 3.61 24.38
CA THR A 236 -0.33 3.04 23.61
C THR A 236 -0.02 1.56 23.46
N LYS A 237 -0.95 0.69 23.89
CA LYS A 237 -0.88 -0.78 23.74
C LYS A 237 -0.12 -1.13 22.46
N GLN A 238 1.15 -1.53 22.58
CA GLN A 238 1.93 -1.91 21.41
C GLN A 238 1.33 -3.22 20.90
N LEU A 239 0.43 -3.11 19.91
CA LEU A 239 -0.21 -4.23 19.23
C LEU A 239 0.80 -5.06 18.41
N VAL A 240 2.04 -4.60 18.31
CA VAL A 240 3.11 -5.16 17.48
C VAL A 240 4.31 -5.47 18.38
N GLN A 241 4.54 -6.76 18.66
CA GLN A 241 5.66 -7.22 19.49
C GLN A 241 7.01 -7.16 18.76
N TYR A 242 6.98 -7.33 17.44
CA TYR A 242 8.15 -7.36 16.57
C TYR A 242 7.88 -6.51 15.34
N ASN A 243 8.88 -5.76 14.88
CA ASN A 243 8.84 -5.16 13.55
C ASN A 243 9.90 -5.83 12.68
N ILE A 244 9.78 -5.72 11.36
CA ILE A 244 10.76 -6.29 10.42
C ILE A 244 11.43 -5.21 9.62
N THR A 245 12.70 -5.46 9.32
CA THR A 245 13.40 -4.78 8.22
C THR A 245 13.93 -5.81 7.26
N CYS A 246 14.05 -5.40 6.01
CA CYS A 246 14.53 -6.27 4.97
C CYS A 246 15.83 -5.74 4.38
N LYS A 247 16.81 -6.62 4.23
CA LYS A 247 18.10 -6.37 3.58
C LYS A 247 18.46 -7.57 2.71
N PHE A 248 18.02 -7.53 1.46
CA PHE A 248 18.52 -8.47 0.46
C PHE A 248 19.97 -8.09 0.10
N LYS A 249 20.84 -9.11 0.04
CA LYS A 249 22.20 -8.98 -0.47
C LYS A 249 22.15 -9.16 -1.99
N TYR A 250 22.26 -8.08 -2.72
CA TYR A 250 22.52 -8.05 -4.15
C TYR A 250 23.42 -6.85 -4.43
#